data_AF-A0A7S2SXS3-F1
#
_entry.id   AF-A0A7S2SXS3-F1
#
_cell.length_a   1.000
_cell.length_b   1.000
_cell.length_c   1.000
_cell.angle_alpha   90.00
_cell.angle_beta   90.00
_cell.angle_gamma   90.00
#
_symmetry.space_group_name_H-M   'P 1'
#
loop_
_entity.id
_entity.type
_entity.pdbx_description
1 polymer ?
#
loop_
_entity_poly.entity_id
_entity_poly.type
_entity_poly.pdbx_seq_one_letter_code
_entity_poly.pdbx_strand_id
1 'polypeptide(L)'
;MRDLGEKDKTSKFWGVLLRVVLKTSAADKSNQLWIQVLSGLSPQLSSESALVSDFVTSALRSLDSAGQQEAVTVFDRLHPFLVLRIVSKLCFDEVVAMRLETRLLTDDDLHLCDDLLGHLLKRMTDPSEDLQVRKLCSELCGKVNPNVSFSLMLALLREGIRDRNFALSRACLYAYCCSFANHKGSAPMTLHTRCDLLAKEVLALFKAVSSVS
;
A
#
# COMPACT_ATOMS: atom_id res chain seq x y z
N MET A 1 1.69 -21.72 36.43
CA MET A 1 0.90 -20.47 36.58
C MET A 1 1.78 -19.25 36.96
N ARG A 2 2.95 -19.08 36.33
CA ARG A 2 3.79 -17.88 36.45
C ARG A 2 4.25 -17.52 35.04
N ASP A 3 3.48 -16.73 34.31
CA ASP A 3 3.93 -16.17 33.02
C ASP A 3 2.99 -15.08 32.46
N LEU A 4 1.74 -15.03 32.93
CA LEU A 4 0.75 -14.06 32.41
C LEU A 4 1.06 -12.61 32.82
N GLY A 5 1.69 -12.38 33.99
CA GLY A 5 1.96 -11.03 34.50
C GLY A 5 3.19 -10.33 33.90
N GLU A 6 4.13 -11.08 33.33
CA GLU A 6 5.37 -10.54 32.76
C GLU A 6 5.17 -10.21 31.27
N LYS A 7 4.36 -11.03 30.58
CA LYS A 7 3.93 -10.80 29.21
C LYS A 7 3.06 -9.54 29.06
N ASP A 8 2.16 -9.28 30.02
CA ASP A 8 1.30 -8.08 30.04
C ASP A 8 2.12 -6.78 30.25
N LYS A 9 3.11 -6.80 31.15
CA LYS A 9 3.99 -5.64 31.36
C LYS A 9 4.86 -5.33 30.15
N THR A 10 5.39 -6.37 29.51
CA THR A 10 6.23 -6.24 28.32
C THR A 10 5.41 -5.72 27.13
N SER A 11 4.19 -6.24 26.93
CA SER A 11 3.27 -5.73 25.90
C SER A 11 2.92 -4.24 26.12
N LYS A 12 2.59 -3.84 27.36
CA LYS A 12 2.32 -2.43 27.69
C LYS A 12 3.52 -1.52 27.44
N PHE A 13 4.72 -1.98 27.78
CA PHE A 13 5.96 -1.24 27.49
C PHE A 13 6.13 -1.00 25.98
N TRP A 14 6.00 -2.04 25.17
CA TRP A 14 6.14 -1.93 23.72
C TRP A 14 5.08 -1.02 23.11
N GLY A 15 3.81 -1.15 23.51
CA GLY A 15 2.76 -0.26 23.02
C GLY A 15 3.03 1.22 23.29
N VAL A 16 3.53 1.56 24.49
CA VAL A 16 3.92 2.95 24.83
C VAL A 16 5.13 3.40 24.02
N LEU A 17 6.18 2.59 23.96
CA LEU A 17 7.41 2.94 23.25
C LEU A 17 7.14 3.15 21.75
N LEU A 18 6.42 2.22 21.10
CA LEU A 18 6.08 2.32 19.69
C LEU A 18 5.24 3.56 19.37
N ARG A 19 4.29 3.91 20.25
CA ARG A 19 3.53 5.16 20.11
C ARG A 19 4.43 6.39 20.15
N VAL A 20 5.40 6.43 21.07
CA VAL A 20 6.36 7.55 21.16
C VAL A 20 7.26 7.58 19.93
N VAL A 21 7.77 6.44 19.47
CA VAL A 21 8.65 6.36 18.30
C VAL A 21 7.92 6.81 17.04
N LEU A 22 6.70 6.31 16.79
CA LEU A 22 5.88 6.70 15.63
C LEU A 22 5.50 8.19 15.65
N LYS A 23 5.19 8.73 16.84
CA LYS A 23 4.90 10.17 16.98
C LYS A 23 6.14 11.01 16.71
N THR A 24 7.29 10.61 17.26
CA THR A 24 8.55 11.35 17.08
C THR A 24 9.00 11.28 15.62
N SER A 25 8.87 10.12 14.96
CA SER A 25 9.20 10.00 13.54
C SER A 25 8.28 10.83 12.65
N ALA A 26 7.01 10.99 13.02
CA ALA A 26 6.08 11.87 12.33
C ALA A 26 6.40 13.37 12.49
N ALA A 27 7.09 13.76 13.56
CA ALA A 27 7.53 15.14 13.77
C ALA A 27 8.78 15.48 12.93
N ASP A 28 9.61 14.48 12.61
CA ASP A 28 10.86 14.63 11.86
C ASP A 28 10.95 13.60 10.72
N LYS A 29 10.01 13.71 9.76
CA LYS A 29 9.76 12.67 8.74
C LYS A 29 10.89 12.50 7.72
N SER A 30 11.71 13.53 7.53
CA SER A 30 12.87 13.50 6.62
C SER A 30 14.08 12.79 7.22
N ASN A 31 14.07 12.48 8.52
CA ASN A 31 15.19 11.87 9.19
C ASN A 31 15.21 10.35 8.95
N GLN A 32 16.17 9.93 8.12
CA GLN A 32 16.37 8.53 7.73
C GLN A 32 16.60 7.61 8.93
N LEU A 33 17.12 8.11 10.06
CA LEU A 33 17.32 7.33 11.27
C LEU A 33 16.02 6.74 11.78
N TRP A 34 14.90 7.47 11.66
CA TRP A 34 13.61 6.96 12.12
C TRP A 34 13.16 5.74 11.32
N ILE A 35 13.39 5.73 10.00
CA ILE A 35 13.08 4.57 9.17
C ILE A 35 13.94 3.37 9.56
N GLN A 36 15.22 3.58 9.89
CA GLN A 36 16.10 2.51 10.37
C GLN A 36 15.65 1.98 11.74
N VAL A 37 15.30 2.87 12.67
CA VAL A 37 14.78 2.51 14.00
C VAL A 37 13.49 1.71 13.87
N LEU A 38 12.53 2.21 13.09
CA LEU A 38 11.26 1.51 12.82
C LEU A 38 11.51 0.15 12.16
N SER A 39 12.48 0.05 11.24
CA SER A 39 12.86 -1.23 10.63
C SER A 39 13.42 -2.22 11.64
N GLY A 40 14.27 -1.76 12.56
CA GLY A 40 14.80 -2.57 13.66
C GLY A 40 13.71 -3.01 14.65
N LEU A 41 12.63 -2.24 14.77
CA LEU A 41 11.46 -2.55 15.60
C LEU A 41 10.33 -3.23 14.81
N SER A 42 10.60 -3.70 13.59
CA SER A 42 9.57 -4.30 12.73
C SER A 42 8.82 -5.47 13.38
N PRO A 43 9.43 -6.39 14.17
CA PRO A 43 8.67 -7.45 14.83
C PRO A 43 7.66 -6.92 15.84
N GLN A 44 8.04 -5.91 16.63
CA GLN A 44 7.18 -5.30 17.65
C GLN A 44 6.09 -4.42 17.02
N LEU A 45 6.42 -3.68 15.96
CA LEU A 45 5.41 -2.97 15.17
C LEU A 45 4.40 -3.93 14.57
N SER A 46 4.85 -5.08 14.08
CA SER A 46 3.99 -6.10 13.46
C SER A 46 3.07 -6.80 14.44
N SER A 47 3.35 -6.77 15.75
CA SER A 47 2.45 -7.29 16.78
C SER A 47 1.37 -6.29 17.21
N GLU A 48 1.47 -5.03 16.79
CA GLU A 48 0.64 -3.91 17.25
C GLU A 48 -0.13 -3.28 16.08
N SER A 49 -0.89 -4.10 15.34
CA SER A 49 -1.59 -3.69 14.11
C SER A 49 -2.58 -2.56 14.33
N ALA A 50 -3.25 -2.49 15.49
CA ALA A 50 -4.12 -1.37 15.85
C ALA A 50 -3.36 -0.03 15.91
N LEU A 51 -2.18 -0.02 16.55
CA LEU A 51 -1.32 1.15 16.64
C LEU A 51 -0.82 1.61 15.27
N VAL A 52 -0.44 0.66 14.42
CA VAL A 52 -0.03 0.94 13.03
C VAL A 52 -1.20 1.51 12.23
N SER A 53 -2.38 0.91 12.34
CA SER A 53 -3.60 1.37 11.66
C SER A 53 -3.97 2.79 12.06
N ASP A 54 -4.00 3.09 13.36
CA ASP A 54 -4.30 4.42 13.90
C ASP A 54 -3.28 5.46 13.41
N PHE A 55 -1.99 5.10 13.47
CA PHE A 55 -0.91 5.95 13.00
C PHE A 55 -1.04 6.29 11.51
N VAL A 56 -1.20 5.28 10.65
CA VAL A 56 -1.29 5.46 9.21
C VAL A 56 -2.55 6.25 8.84
N THR A 57 -3.69 5.89 9.43
CA THR A 57 -4.97 6.56 9.14
C THR A 57 -4.95 8.04 9.57
N SER A 58 -4.39 8.34 10.74
CA SER A 58 -4.27 9.73 11.22
C SER A 58 -3.32 10.55 10.35
N ALA A 59 -2.18 9.96 9.94
CA ALA A 59 -1.24 10.61 9.03
C ALA A 59 -1.89 10.93 7.67
N LEU A 60 -2.62 9.96 7.08
CA LEU A 60 -3.29 10.17 5.79
C LEU A 60 -4.41 11.22 5.86
N ARG A 61 -5.21 11.22 6.94
CA ARG A 61 -6.21 12.28 7.16
C ARG A 61 -5.58 13.66 7.30
N SER A 62 -4.42 13.75 7.97
CA SER A 62 -3.68 15.01 8.07
C SER A 62 -3.18 15.49 6.70
N LEU A 63 -2.73 14.58 5.84
CA LEU A 63 -2.27 14.93 4.49
C LEU A 63 -3.43 15.39 3.60
N ASP A 64 -4.58 14.73 3.69
CA ASP A 64 -5.75 15.07 2.88
C ASP A 64 -6.42 16.38 3.34
N SER A 65 -6.38 16.68 4.64
CA SER A 65 -6.89 17.94 5.20
C SER A 65 -5.96 19.14 5.01
N ALA A 66 -4.64 18.91 4.87
CA ALA A 66 -3.69 19.99 4.60
C ALA A 66 -3.89 20.64 3.23
N GLY A 67 -4.63 20.01 2.31
CA GLY A 67 -4.82 20.52 0.95
C GLY A 67 -3.50 20.74 0.21
N GLN A 68 -3.54 21.35 -0.97
CA GLN A 68 -2.35 21.74 -1.74
C GLN A 68 -1.57 22.90 -1.07
N GLN A 69 -1.38 22.87 0.25
CA GLN A 69 -0.45 23.78 0.92
C GLN A 69 0.97 23.42 0.47
N GLU A 70 1.72 24.43 0.02
CA GLU A 70 3.11 24.36 -0.44
C GLU A 70 4.08 23.72 0.58
N ALA A 71 3.61 23.41 1.79
CA ALA A 71 4.38 22.84 2.89
C ALA A 71 4.42 21.29 2.94
N VAL A 72 3.63 20.56 2.15
CA VAL A 72 3.64 19.08 2.18
C VAL A 72 4.79 18.53 1.35
N THR A 73 5.82 18.02 2.03
CA THR A 73 6.99 17.45 1.37
C THR A 73 6.71 16.05 0.82
N VAL A 74 7.61 15.53 -0.02
CA VAL A 74 7.55 14.13 -0.48
C VAL A 74 7.69 13.16 0.71
N PHE A 75 8.51 13.50 1.71
CA PHE A 75 8.67 12.68 2.90
C PHE A 75 7.40 12.63 3.76
N ASP A 76 6.64 13.72 3.83
CA ASP A 76 5.34 13.72 4.50
C ASP A 76 4.38 12.70 3.88
N ARG A 77 4.38 12.61 2.55
CA ARG A 77 3.56 11.66 1.80
C ARG A 77 4.08 10.22 1.88
N LEU A 78 5.40 10.02 1.88
CA LEU A 78 6.02 8.69 1.94
C LEU A 78 5.92 8.04 3.32
N HIS A 79 6.09 8.81 4.39
CA HIS A 79 6.26 8.29 5.75
C HIS A 79 5.18 7.28 6.20
N PRO A 80 3.87 7.54 6.09
CA PRO A 80 2.86 6.54 6.47
C PRO A 80 2.97 5.24 5.66
N PHE A 81 3.30 5.32 4.38
CA PHE A 81 3.47 4.15 3.51
C PHE A 81 4.77 3.41 3.80
N LEU A 82 5.84 4.09 4.22
CA LEU A 82 7.08 3.45 4.66
C LEU A 82 6.85 2.61 5.92
N VAL A 83 6.00 3.05 6.85
CA VAL A 83 5.61 2.23 8.01
C VAL A 83 4.88 0.96 7.57
N LEU A 84 3.93 1.05 6.64
CA LEU A 84 3.25 -0.14 6.08
C LEU A 84 4.18 -1.09 5.34
N ARG A 85 5.24 -0.56 4.72
CA ARG A 85 6.25 -1.36 4.05
C ARG A 85 7.01 -2.26 5.04
N ILE A 86 7.36 -1.69 6.19
CA ILE A 86 8.21 -2.31 7.22
C ILE A 86 7.49 -3.44 7.98
N VAL A 87 6.17 -3.33 8.20
CA VAL A 87 5.44 -4.34 8.97
C VAL A 87 5.35 -5.69 8.24
N SER A 88 5.17 -6.76 9.01
CA SER A 88 4.97 -8.11 8.50
C SER A 88 3.78 -8.18 7.55
N LYS A 89 3.75 -9.22 6.69
CA LYS A 89 2.62 -9.45 5.80
C LYS A 89 1.30 -9.61 6.58
N LEU A 90 1.33 -10.34 7.70
CA LEU A 90 0.15 -10.54 8.54
C LEU A 90 -0.40 -9.20 9.06
N CYS A 91 0.45 -8.37 9.64
CA CYS A 91 0.05 -7.05 10.12
C CYS A 91 -0.43 -6.15 8.97
N PHE A 92 0.25 -6.17 7.83
CA PHE A 92 -0.17 -5.42 6.65
C PHE A 92 -1.56 -5.85 6.18
N ASP A 93 -1.80 -7.15 6.08
CA ASP A 93 -3.11 -7.69 5.70
C ASP A 93 -4.16 -7.30 6.75
N GLU A 94 -3.90 -7.40 8.05
CA GLU A 94 -4.84 -6.92 9.07
C GLU A 94 -5.20 -5.44 8.91
N VAL A 95 -4.19 -4.59 8.67
CA VAL A 95 -4.36 -3.13 8.60
C VAL A 95 -5.04 -2.69 7.30
N VAL A 96 -4.68 -3.29 6.16
CA VAL A 96 -5.18 -2.91 4.83
C VAL A 96 -6.44 -3.69 4.44
N ALA A 97 -6.57 -4.94 4.90
CA ALA A 97 -7.69 -5.83 4.56
C ALA A 97 -8.87 -5.78 5.51
N MET A 98 -8.79 -5.04 6.62
CA MET A 98 -9.84 -4.96 7.65
C MET A 98 -11.25 -4.58 7.13
N ARG A 99 -11.39 -4.15 5.87
CA ARG A 99 -12.68 -3.80 5.23
C ARG A 99 -12.86 -4.32 3.79
N LEU A 100 -11.96 -5.18 3.32
CA LEU A 100 -11.93 -5.63 1.92
C LEU A 100 -13.12 -6.51 1.51
N GLU A 101 -13.67 -7.29 2.44
CA GLU A 101 -14.74 -8.25 2.18
C GLU A 101 -16.08 -7.61 1.78
N THR A 102 -16.21 -6.28 1.89
CA THR A 102 -17.53 -5.63 1.76
C THR A 102 -17.80 -4.91 0.43
N ARG A 103 -16.85 -4.74 -0.50
CA ARG A 103 -17.00 -3.67 -1.53
C ARG A 103 -16.46 -3.90 -2.94
N LEU A 104 -16.16 -5.12 -3.34
CA LEU A 104 -15.82 -5.36 -4.74
C LEU A 104 -17.10 -5.52 -5.58
N LEU A 105 -17.37 -4.46 -6.35
CA LEU A 105 -18.12 -4.44 -7.63
C LEU A 105 -19.60 -4.06 -7.55
N THR A 106 -19.88 -2.79 -7.86
CA THR A 106 -21.08 -2.39 -8.60
C THR A 106 -20.63 -1.61 -9.83
N ASP A 107 -20.95 -2.16 -11.01
CA ASP A 107 -20.97 -1.57 -12.36
C ASP A 107 -19.91 -0.53 -12.72
N ASP A 108 -18.89 -0.99 -13.49
CA ASP A 108 -17.99 -0.26 -14.40
C ASP A 108 -17.24 1.00 -13.91
N ASP A 109 -17.56 1.56 -12.75
CA ASP A 109 -16.92 2.71 -12.14
C ASP A 109 -16.18 2.30 -10.85
N LEU A 110 -14.87 2.49 -10.86
CA LEU A 110 -13.99 2.15 -9.76
C LEU A 110 -14.06 3.23 -8.67
N HIS A 111 -15.06 3.14 -7.80
CA HIS A 111 -15.15 4.03 -6.63
C HIS A 111 -14.06 3.70 -5.60
N LEU A 112 -12.98 4.49 -5.60
CA LEU A 112 -11.94 4.44 -4.58
C LEU A 112 -12.55 4.87 -3.23
N CYS A 113 -12.65 3.92 -2.29
CA CYS A 113 -13.16 4.18 -0.94
C CYS A 113 -12.15 4.99 -0.10
N ASP A 114 -12.62 5.68 0.94
CA ASP A 114 -11.76 6.33 1.95
C ASP A 114 -11.15 5.33 2.95
N ASP A 115 -10.82 4.12 2.48
CA ASP A 115 -10.06 3.14 3.25
C ASP A 115 -8.59 3.14 2.82
N LEU A 116 -7.77 2.39 3.55
CA LEU A 116 -6.33 2.42 3.34
C LEU A 116 -5.91 1.90 1.96
N LEU A 117 -6.64 0.92 1.41
CA LEU A 117 -6.40 0.47 0.05
C LEU A 117 -6.78 1.57 -0.95
N GLY A 118 -7.92 2.23 -0.78
CA GLY A 118 -8.33 3.35 -1.62
C GLY A 118 -7.33 4.52 -1.56
N HIS A 119 -6.75 4.82 -0.41
CA HIS A 119 -5.66 5.79 -0.31
C HIS A 119 -4.41 5.35 -1.10
N LEU A 120 -4.00 4.08 -1.01
CA LEU A 120 -2.89 3.55 -1.82
C LEU A 120 -3.17 3.72 -3.31
N LEU A 121 -4.37 3.39 -3.76
CA LEU A 121 -4.77 3.48 -5.16
C LEU A 121 -4.86 4.91 -5.64
N LYS A 122 -5.50 5.80 -4.87
CA LYS A 122 -5.60 7.22 -5.17
C LYS A 122 -4.20 7.81 -5.39
N ARG A 123 -3.29 7.56 -4.47
CA ARG A 123 -1.90 8.04 -4.55
C ARG A 123 -1.14 7.39 -5.69
N MET A 124 -1.34 6.09 -5.93
CA MET A 124 -0.73 5.35 -7.05
C MET A 124 -1.16 5.90 -8.43
N THR A 125 -2.42 6.27 -8.57
CA THR A 125 -3.05 6.64 -9.85
C THR A 125 -3.03 8.14 -10.14
N ASP A 126 -2.85 8.99 -9.12
CA ASP A 126 -2.80 10.44 -9.26
C ASP A 126 -1.58 10.89 -10.09
N PRO A 127 -1.78 11.51 -11.27
CA PRO A 127 -0.68 11.95 -12.13
C PRO A 127 0.15 13.10 -11.53
N SER A 128 -0.42 13.85 -10.58
CA SER A 128 0.27 14.94 -9.88
C SER A 128 1.12 14.44 -8.71
N GLU A 129 0.98 13.17 -8.34
CA GLU A 129 1.71 12.57 -7.22
C GLU A 129 3.17 12.26 -7.58
N ASP A 130 4.04 12.46 -6.58
CA ASP A 130 5.47 12.23 -6.73
C ASP A 130 5.76 10.78 -7.16
N LEU A 131 6.74 10.59 -8.05
CA LEU A 131 7.06 9.28 -8.62
C LEU A 131 7.45 8.26 -7.54
N GLN A 132 8.14 8.67 -6.47
CA GLN A 132 8.54 7.78 -5.38
C GLN A 132 7.34 7.36 -4.55
N VAL A 133 6.40 8.28 -4.30
CA VAL A 133 5.14 7.98 -3.62
C VAL A 133 4.32 6.99 -4.43
N ARG A 134 4.17 7.22 -5.75
CA ARG A 134 3.48 6.29 -6.65
C ARG A 134 4.12 4.92 -6.68
N LYS A 135 5.45 4.84 -6.80
CA LYS A 135 6.18 3.56 -6.78
C LYS A 135 5.96 2.79 -5.48
N LEU A 136 6.07 3.47 -4.33
CA LEU A 136 5.83 2.85 -3.04
C LEU A 136 4.38 2.37 -2.89
N CYS A 137 3.41 3.17 -3.31
CA CYS A 137 2.01 2.76 -3.30
C CYS A 137 1.77 1.55 -4.20
N SER A 138 2.35 1.51 -5.41
CA SER A 138 2.30 0.34 -6.28
C SER A 138 2.95 -0.90 -5.65
N GLU A 139 4.10 -0.75 -4.98
CA GLU A 139 4.74 -1.85 -4.24
C GLU A 139 3.79 -2.43 -3.18
N LEU A 140 3.15 -1.56 -2.40
CA LEU A 140 2.20 -1.94 -1.36
C LEU A 140 0.91 -2.53 -1.93
N CYS A 141 0.39 -2.02 -3.05
CA CYS A 141 -0.72 -2.65 -3.78
C CYS A 141 -0.36 -4.08 -4.23
N GLY A 142 0.90 -4.34 -4.59
CA GLY A 142 1.41 -5.68 -4.86
C GLY A 142 1.61 -6.54 -3.61
N LYS A 143 1.69 -5.96 -2.42
CA LYS A 143 1.75 -6.72 -1.14
C LYS A 143 0.37 -7.27 -0.73
N VAL A 144 -0.71 -6.60 -1.14
CA VAL A 144 -2.10 -7.01 -0.91
C VAL A 144 -2.35 -8.42 -1.46
N ASN A 145 -3.27 -9.16 -0.82
CA ASN A 145 -3.72 -10.47 -1.30
C ASN A 145 -4.14 -10.42 -2.79
N PRO A 146 -3.54 -11.25 -3.66
CA PRO A 146 -3.82 -11.23 -5.10
C PRO A 146 -5.28 -11.51 -5.45
N ASN A 147 -6.01 -12.25 -4.61
CA ASN A 147 -7.43 -12.50 -4.83
C ASN A 147 -8.28 -11.24 -4.75
N VAL A 148 -7.78 -10.21 -4.07
CA VAL A 148 -8.43 -8.91 -3.97
C VAL A 148 -7.84 -7.94 -4.98
N SER A 149 -6.51 -7.76 -4.98
CA SER A 149 -5.86 -6.70 -5.75
C SER A 149 -5.86 -6.96 -7.25
N PHE A 150 -5.92 -8.22 -7.72
CA PHE A 150 -5.77 -8.53 -9.14
C PHE A 150 -6.85 -7.89 -10.02
N SER A 151 -8.13 -8.04 -9.66
CA SER A 151 -9.26 -7.53 -10.46
C SER A 151 -9.24 -6.00 -10.52
N LEU A 152 -8.91 -5.38 -9.39
CA LEU A 152 -8.81 -3.93 -9.24
C LEU A 152 -7.66 -3.36 -10.08
N MET A 153 -6.48 -3.98 -10.00
CA MET A 153 -5.32 -3.61 -10.81
C MET A 153 -5.60 -3.81 -12.30
N LEU A 154 -6.41 -4.81 -12.66
CA LEU A 154 -6.72 -5.12 -14.06
C LEU A 154 -7.64 -4.06 -14.65
N ALA A 155 -8.66 -3.63 -13.90
CA ALA A 155 -9.53 -2.53 -14.26
C ALA A 155 -8.73 -1.23 -14.48
N LEU A 156 -7.87 -0.87 -13.51
CA LEU A 156 -7.01 0.31 -13.61
C LEU A 156 -6.00 0.22 -14.76
N LEU A 157 -5.45 -0.95 -15.05
CA LEU A 157 -4.55 -1.15 -16.19
C LEU A 157 -5.28 -0.94 -17.51
N ARG A 158 -6.51 -1.48 -17.65
CA ARG A 158 -7.35 -1.30 -18.84
C ARG A 158 -7.72 0.15 -19.07
N GLU A 159 -8.13 0.85 -18.01
CA GLU A 159 -8.37 2.29 -18.03
C GLU A 159 -7.11 3.05 -18.49
N GLY A 160 -5.96 2.75 -17.89
CA GLY A 160 -4.68 3.36 -18.29
C GLY A 160 -4.32 3.11 -19.75
N ILE A 161 -4.59 1.92 -20.29
CA ILE A 161 -4.37 1.61 -21.71
C ILE A 161 -5.35 2.40 -22.60
N ARG A 162 -6.63 2.40 -22.27
CA ARG A 162 -7.70 3.10 -23.01
C ARG A 162 -7.42 4.59 -23.09
N ASP A 163 -7.03 5.19 -21.97
CA ASP A 163 -6.84 6.63 -21.83
C ASP A 163 -5.39 7.04 -22.18
N ARG A 164 -4.56 6.09 -22.64
CA ARG A 164 -3.13 6.27 -22.96
C ARG A 164 -2.33 6.87 -21.78
N ASN A 165 -2.75 6.60 -20.56
CA ASN A 165 -2.06 6.98 -19.35
C ASN A 165 -0.95 5.97 -19.01
N PHE A 166 0.19 6.11 -19.68
CA PHE A 166 1.35 5.23 -19.47
C PHE A 166 1.94 5.29 -18.06
N ALA A 167 1.65 6.35 -17.28
CA ALA A 167 2.05 6.42 -15.89
C ALA A 167 1.22 5.44 -15.04
N LEU A 168 -0.10 5.44 -15.23
CA LEU A 168 -1.02 4.48 -14.60
C LEU A 168 -0.71 3.05 -15.03
N SER A 169 -0.56 2.79 -16.33
CA SER A 169 -0.24 1.44 -16.81
C SER A 169 1.07 0.89 -16.20
N ARG A 170 2.12 1.72 -16.10
CA ARG A 170 3.38 1.31 -15.46
C ARG A 170 3.23 1.04 -13.96
N ALA A 171 2.44 1.85 -13.25
CA ALA A 171 2.16 1.66 -11.84
C ALA A 171 1.44 0.32 -11.60
N CYS A 172 0.41 0.01 -12.40
CA CYS A 172 -0.30 -1.27 -12.33
C CYS A 172 0.63 -2.47 -12.66
N LEU A 173 1.45 -2.37 -13.71
CA LEU A 173 2.43 -3.42 -14.04
C LEU A 173 3.45 -3.64 -12.92
N TYR A 174 3.93 -2.57 -12.30
CA TYR A 174 4.82 -2.67 -11.16
C TYR A 174 4.14 -3.35 -9.96
N ALA A 175 2.89 -2.99 -9.65
CA ALA A 175 2.10 -3.67 -8.62
C ALA A 175 1.93 -5.17 -8.91
N TYR A 176 1.68 -5.55 -10.16
CA TYR A 176 1.65 -6.96 -10.56
C TYR A 176 2.98 -7.65 -10.34
N CYS A 177 4.10 -7.06 -10.77
CA CYS A 177 5.43 -7.62 -10.54
C CYS A 177 5.72 -7.82 -9.05
N CYS A 178 5.39 -6.83 -8.21
CA CYS A 178 5.51 -6.94 -6.76
C CYS A 178 4.61 -8.05 -6.19
N SER A 179 3.39 -8.20 -6.69
CA SER A 179 2.49 -9.30 -6.32
C SER A 179 3.09 -10.66 -6.66
N PHE A 180 3.62 -10.84 -7.87
CA PHE A 180 4.30 -12.09 -8.23
C PHE A 180 5.52 -12.38 -7.36
N ALA A 181 6.25 -11.36 -6.91
CA ALA A 181 7.40 -11.51 -6.03
C ALA A 181 6.99 -11.90 -4.60
N ASN A 182 5.96 -11.24 -4.06
CA ASN A 182 5.53 -11.39 -2.67
C ASN A 182 4.76 -12.70 -2.39
N HIS A 183 4.11 -13.27 -3.40
CA HIS A 183 3.22 -14.42 -3.24
C HIS A 183 3.73 -15.69 -3.92
N LYS A 184 5.04 -15.80 -4.19
CA LYS A 184 5.65 -17.02 -4.75
C LYS A 184 5.35 -18.22 -3.84
N GLY A 185 4.57 -19.18 -4.35
CA GLY A 185 4.27 -20.44 -3.66
C GLY A 185 3.08 -20.42 -2.67
N SER A 186 2.41 -19.29 -2.46
CA SER A 186 1.24 -19.20 -1.57
C SER A 186 -0.05 -19.44 -2.35
N ALA A 187 -0.55 -20.68 -2.30
CA ALA A 187 -1.64 -21.24 -3.10
C ALA A 187 -1.38 -21.17 -4.62
N PRO A 188 -1.81 -22.16 -5.41
CA PRO A 188 -1.84 -21.94 -6.84
C PRO A 188 -2.75 -20.72 -7.02
N MET A 189 -2.22 -19.59 -7.49
CA MET A 189 -3.13 -18.70 -8.19
C MET A 189 -3.85 -19.61 -9.19
N THR A 190 -5.12 -19.35 -9.45
CA THR A 190 -5.69 -19.66 -10.76
C THR A 190 -4.89 -18.84 -11.77
N LEU A 191 -3.63 -19.25 -11.98
CA LEU A 191 -2.52 -18.47 -12.51
C LEU A 191 -2.63 -18.46 -14.01
N HIS A 192 -3.14 -19.55 -14.59
CA HIS A 192 -3.32 -19.66 -16.02
C HIS A 192 -4.28 -18.58 -16.54
N THR A 193 -5.52 -18.56 -16.07
CA THR A 193 -6.53 -17.60 -16.55
C THR A 193 -6.16 -16.14 -16.24
N ARG A 194 -5.59 -15.86 -15.06
CA ARG A 194 -5.17 -14.50 -14.69
C ARG A 194 -3.93 -14.03 -15.46
N CYS A 195 -2.94 -14.88 -15.66
CA CYS A 195 -1.77 -14.56 -16.49
C CYS A 195 -2.15 -14.41 -17.96
N ASP A 196 -3.08 -15.21 -18.47
CA ASP A 196 -3.57 -15.08 -19.85
C ASP A 196 -4.29 -13.73 -20.07
N LEU A 197 -5.10 -13.30 -19.08
CA LEU A 197 -5.74 -11.99 -19.10
C LEU A 197 -4.69 -10.87 -19.04
N LEU A 198 -3.73 -10.94 -18.11
CA LEU A 198 -2.68 -9.93 -17.99
C LEU A 198 -1.82 -9.87 -19.26
N ALA A 199 -1.47 -11.01 -19.86
CA ALA A 199 -0.70 -11.08 -21.10
C ALA A 199 -1.43 -10.41 -22.26
N LYS A 200 -2.77 -10.61 -22.37
CA LYS A 200 -3.60 -9.90 -23.35
C LYS A 200 -3.56 -8.39 -23.15
N GLU A 201 -3.68 -7.91 -21.92
CA GLU A 201 -3.61 -6.47 -21.64
C GLU A 201 -2.21 -5.89 -21.89
N VAL A 202 -1.14 -6.62 -21.55
CA VAL A 202 0.24 -6.23 -21.88
C VAL A 202 0.42 -6.11 -23.39
N LEU A 203 -0.11 -7.06 -24.17
CA LEU A 203 -0.08 -6.98 -25.63
C LEU A 203 -0.88 -5.77 -26.15
N ALA A 204 -2.05 -5.48 -25.56
CA ALA A 204 -2.83 -4.29 -25.90
C ALA A 204 -2.08 -3.00 -25.60
N LEU A 205 -1.38 -2.92 -24.46
CA LEU A 205 -0.50 -1.80 -24.13
C LEU A 205 0.62 -1.62 -25.16
N PHE A 206 1.31 -2.71 -25.55
CA PHE A 206 2.35 -2.62 -26.60
C PHE A 206 1.78 -2.08 -27.91
N LYS A 207 0.62 -2.57 -28.35
CA LYS A 207 -0.06 -2.05 -29.56
C LYS A 207 -0.41 -0.56 -29.42
N ALA A 208 -0.92 -0.15 -28.26
CA ALA A 208 -1.26 1.25 -28.00
C ALA A 208 -0.02 2.15 -28.07
N VAL A 209 1.11 1.73 -27.49
CA VAL A 209 2.38 2.45 -27.55
C VAL A 209 2.93 2.52 -28.98
N SER A 210 2.94 1.40 -29.71
CA SER A 210 3.44 1.34 -31.09
C SER A 210 2.59 2.11 -32.11
N SER A 211 1.34 2.43 -31.79
CA SER A 211 0.47 3.25 -32.66
C SER A 211 0.70 4.76 -32.54
N VAL A 212 1.57 5.19 -31.61
CA VAL A 212 1.89 6.60 -31.34
C VAL A 212 3.23 7.03 -31.97
N SER A 213 4.06 6.06 -32.39
CA SER A 213 5.31 6.27 -33.15
C SER A 213 5.08 6.28 -34.65
#